data_AF-A0A8J7YM61-F1
#
_entry.id   AF-A0A8J7YM61-F1
#
_cell.length_a   1.000
_cell.length_b   1.000
_cell.length_c   1.000
_cell.angle_alpha   90.00
_cell.angle_beta   90.00
_cell.angle_gamma   90.00
#
_symmetry.space_group_name_H-M   'P 1'
#
loop_
_entity.id
_entity.type
_entity.pdbx_description
1 polymer ?
#
loop_
_entity_poly.entity_id
_entity_poly.type
_entity_poly.pdbx_seq_one_letter_code
_entity_poly.pdbx_strand_id
1 'polypeptide(L)'
;MAEGKTTNRKAEEKTLDRIVADAQLSSCSIVSKTGLLVAADSESTQKKETFAAMSAIVFSAAEALKNDVRDGKVTNIIASFESNRIIFVP
;
A
#
# COMPACT_ATOMS: atom_id res chain seq x y z
N MET A 1 17.86 -23.36 3.05
CA MET A 1 17.78 -22.12 3.85
C MET A 1 16.64 -21.24 3.30
N ALA A 2 15.42 -21.44 3.78
CA ALA A 2 14.22 -20.69 3.33
C ALA A 2 13.29 -20.29 4.50
N GLU A 3 13.72 -20.47 5.75
CA GLU A 3 12.87 -20.28 6.94
C GLU A 3 12.76 -18.82 7.41
N GLY A 4 13.64 -17.93 6.95
CA GLY A 4 13.64 -16.52 7.39
C GLY A 4 12.54 -15.64 6.77
N LYS A 5 12.01 -15.98 5.58
CA LYS A 5 11.02 -15.14 4.87
C LYS A 5 9.59 -15.34 5.38
N THR A 6 9.25 -16.54 5.85
CA THR A 6 7.88 -16.90 6.25
C THR A 6 7.48 -16.28 7.60
N THR A 7 8.46 -16.03 8.47
CA THR A 7 8.23 -15.51 9.84
C THR A 7 7.94 -14.01 9.84
N ASN A 8 8.62 -13.23 9.00
CA ASN A 8 8.42 -11.77 8.91
C ASN A 8 7.05 -11.39 8.37
N ARG A 9 6.55 -12.12 7.37
CA ARG A 9 5.25 -11.86 6.76
C ARG A 9 4.10 -11.91 7.78
N LYS A 10 4.16 -12.84 8.74
CA LYS A 10 3.16 -12.94 9.83
C LYS A 10 3.19 -11.75 10.79
N ALA A 11 4.35 -11.15 11.02
CA ALA A 11 4.48 -9.99 11.90
C ALA A 11 3.95 -8.71 11.22
N GLU A 12 4.23 -8.54 9.93
CA GLU A 12 3.71 -7.45 9.10
C GLU A 12 2.19 -7.54 8.99
N GLU A 13 1.62 -8.70 8.65
CA GLU A 13 0.18 -8.93 8.57
C GLU A 13 -0.53 -8.60 9.90
N LYS A 14 -0.01 -9.07 11.04
CA LYS A 14 -0.57 -8.75 12.36
C LYS A 14 -0.52 -7.25 12.68
N THR A 15 0.52 -6.55 12.20
CA THR A 15 0.62 -5.10 12.38
C THR A 15 -0.42 -4.38 11.52
N LEU A 16 -0.64 -4.84 10.29
CA LEU A 16 -1.67 -4.30 9.39
C LEU A 16 -3.07 -4.54 9.95
N ASP A 17 -3.36 -5.72 10.50
CA ASP A 17 -4.65 -6.01 11.15
C ASP A 17 -4.94 -5.02 12.30
N ARG A 18 -3.91 -4.71 13.11
CA ARG A 18 -4.04 -3.71 14.20
C ARG A 18 -4.29 -2.31 13.66
N ILE A 19 -3.58 -1.90 12.60
CA ILE A 19 -3.79 -0.59 11.96
C ILE A 19 -5.22 -0.49 11.42
N VAL A 20 -5.71 -1.55 10.75
CA VAL A 20 -7.07 -1.61 10.22
C VAL A 20 -8.10 -1.46 11.33
N ALA A 21 -7.92 -2.16 12.45
CA ALA A 21 -8.81 -2.08 13.60
C ALA A 21 -8.77 -0.69 14.29
N ASP A 22 -7.57 -0.20 14.62
CA ASP A 22 -7.37 1.04 15.38
C ASP A 22 -7.83 2.28 14.59
N ALA A 23 -7.57 2.31 13.28
CA ALA A 23 -7.95 3.42 12.40
C ALA A 23 -9.29 3.20 11.67
N GLN A 24 -10.00 2.11 11.95
CA GLN A 24 -11.28 1.74 11.32
C GLN A 24 -11.21 1.77 9.79
N LEU A 25 -10.12 1.27 9.22
CA LEU A 25 -9.93 1.19 7.78
C LEU A 25 -10.69 -0.02 7.23
N SER A 26 -11.01 -0.01 5.94
CA SER A 26 -11.57 -1.20 5.27
C SER A 26 -10.50 -2.23 4.91
N SER A 27 -9.25 -1.81 4.74
CA SER A 27 -8.10 -2.65 4.38
C SER A 27 -6.79 -1.86 4.45
N CYS A 28 -5.67 -2.53 4.59
CA CYS A 28 -4.33 -1.96 4.53
C CYS A 28 -3.31 -2.95 3.93
N SER A 29 -2.38 -2.46 3.12
CA SER A 29 -1.37 -3.31 2.47
C SER A 29 -0.03 -2.60 2.30
N ILE A 30 1.04 -3.37 2.39
CA ILE A 30 2.40 -2.95 2.06
C ILE A 30 2.73 -3.48 0.66
N VAL A 31 3.09 -2.55 -0.23
CA VAL A 31 3.33 -2.83 -1.64
C VAL A 31 4.72 -2.30 -1.99
N SER A 32 5.50 -3.09 -2.72
CA SER A 32 6.80 -2.63 -3.22
C SER A 32 6.63 -1.57 -4.31
N LYS A 33 7.66 -0.75 -4.55
CA LYS A 33 7.68 0.19 -5.69
C LYS A 33 7.51 -0.48 -7.06
N THR A 34 7.75 -1.79 -7.16
CA THR A 34 7.58 -2.59 -8.38
C THR A 34 6.21 -3.26 -8.51
N GLY A 35 5.30 -3.04 -7.54
CA GLY A 35 3.96 -3.61 -7.55
C GLY A 35 3.85 -5.02 -6.97
N LEU A 36 4.88 -5.49 -6.24
CA LEU A 36 4.81 -6.75 -5.50
C LEU A 36 4.10 -6.53 -4.17
N LEU A 37 3.10 -7.36 -3.86
CA LEU A 37 2.48 -7.39 -2.55
C LEU A 37 3.46 -7.97 -1.52
N VAL A 38 3.83 -7.17 -0.51
CA VAL A 38 4.70 -7.59 0.59
C VAL A 38 3.85 -8.21 1.70
N ALA A 39 2.84 -7.47 2.16
CA ALA A 39 1.91 -7.89 3.18
C ALA A 39 0.55 -7.20 2.98
N ALA A 40 -0.52 -7.81 3.47
CA ALA A 40 -1.85 -7.22 3.52
C ALA A 40 -2.54 -7.65 4.80
N ASP A 41 -3.50 -6.87 5.27
CA ASP A 41 -4.39 -7.33 6.33
C ASP A 41 -5.10 -8.65 5.93
N SER A 42 -5.47 -9.41 6.95
CA SER A 42 -6.01 -10.77 6.83
C SER A 42 -7.40 -10.80 6.20
N GLU A 43 -8.23 -9.78 6.45
CA GLU A 43 -9.64 -9.74 6.03
C GLU A 43 -9.88 -9.03 4.69
N SER A 44 -8.85 -8.47 4.06
CA SER A 44 -9.00 -7.74 2.80
C SER A 44 -9.61 -8.63 1.71
N THR A 45 -10.79 -8.22 1.25
CA THR A 45 -11.58 -8.83 0.17
C THR A 45 -11.13 -8.38 -1.22
N GLN A 46 -10.14 -7.50 -1.30
CA GLN A 46 -9.65 -6.95 -2.57
C GLN A 46 -8.79 -7.97 -3.31
N LYS A 47 -8.73 -7.85 -4.64
CA LYS A 47 -7.74 -8.57 -5.47
C LYS A 47 -6.35 -8.00 -5.16
N LYS A 48 -5.70 -8.52 -4.12
CA LYS A 48 -4.53 -7.92 -3.46
C LYS A 48 -3.36 -7.69 -4.42
N GLU A 49 -3.14 -8.60 -5.36
CA GLU A 49 -2.09 -8.51 -6.38
C GLU A 49 -2.39 -7.42 -7.41
N THR A 50 -3.65 -7.31 -7.85
CA THR A 50 -4.07 -6.25 -8.76
C THR A 50 -3.97 -4.88 -8.09
N PHE A 51 -4.42 -4.78 -6.83
CA PHE A 51 -4.28 -3.56 -6.04
C PHE A 51 -2.82 -3.15 -5.90
N ALA A 52 -1.92 -4.10 -5.58
CA ALA A 52 -0.49 -3.86 -5.48
C ALA A 52 0.11 -3.35 -6.81
N ALA A 53 -0.18 -4.02 -7.92
CA ALA A 53 0.31 -3.60 -9.24
C ALA A 53 -0.16 -2.17 -9.61
N MET A 54 -1.45 -1.87 -9.40
CA MET A 54 -2.02 -0.56 -9.69
C MET A 54 -1.48 0.54 -8.77
N SER A 55 -1.27 0.23 -7.48
CA SER A 55 -0.68 1.17 -6.51
C SER A 55 0.70 1.64 -6.96
N ALA A 56 1.55 0.72 -7.43
CA ALA A 56 2.87 1.04 -7.93
C ALA A 56 2.83 1.92 -9.20
N ILE A 57 1.86 1.68 -10.10
CA ILE A 57 1.65 2.51 -11.29
C ILE A 57 1.25 3.93 -10.91
N VAL A 58 0.27 4.09 -10.01
CA VAL A 58 -0.20 5.40 -9.53
C VAL A 58 0.93 6.17 -8.87
N PHE A 59 1.71 5.50 -8.01
CA PHE A 59 2.85 6.12 -7.36
C PHE A 59 3.92 6.55 -8.36
N SER A 60 4.26 5.68 -9.32
CA SER A 60 5.24 6.00 -10.37
C SER A 60 4.81 7.18 -11.23
N ALA A 61 3.51 7.29 -11.55
CA ALA A 61 2.96 8.43 -12.27
C ALA A 61 3.08 9.74 -11.46
N ALA A 62 2.82 9.69 -10.15
CA ALA A 62 3.00 10.85 -9.27
C ALA A 62 4.49 11.24 -9.14
N GLU A 63 5.41 10.27 -9.04
CA GLU A 63 6.85 10.54 -9.07
C GLU A 63 7.29 11.17 -10.39
N ALA A 64 6.70 10.80 -11.52
CA ALA A 64 6.99 11.44 -12.81
C ALA A 64 6.51 12.90 -12.85
N LEU A 65 5.30 13.17 -12.37
CA LEU A 65 4.74 14.53 -12.27
C LEU A 65 5.55 15.45 -11.35
N LYS A 66 6.21 14.89 -10.32
CA LYS A 66 7.08 15.63 -9.40
C LYS A 66 8.11 16.50 -10.13
N ASN A 67 8.65 16.02 -11.26
CA ASN A 67 9.65 16.76 -12.04
C ASN A 67 9.10 18.08 -12.58
N ASP A 68 7.77 18.20 -12.74
CA ASP A 68 7.10 19.41 -13.23
C ASP A 68 6.77 20.41 -12.12
N VAL A 69 6.81 20.00 -10.84
CA VAL A 69 6.29 20.78 -9.69
C VAL A 69 7.42 21.34 -8.79
N ARG A 70 8.65 21.47 -9.30
CA ARG A 70 9.86 21.92 -8.56
C ARG A 70 10.21 21.01 -7.36
N ASP A 71 10.94 19.95 -7.66
CA ASP A 71 11.87 19.23 -6.77
C ASP A 71 11.39 18.82 -5.36
N GLY A 72 10.09 18.59 -5.20
CA GLY A 72 9.51 18.02 -3.98
C GLY A 72 9.80 16.53 -3.81
N LYS A 73 9.34 15.91 -2.73
CA LYS A 73 9.15 14.46 -2.64
C LYS A 73 7.66 14.20 -2.55
N VAL A 74 7.17 13.09 -3.12
CA VAL A 74 5.79 12.66 -2.89
C VAL A 74 5.67 12.27 -1.42
N THR A 75 4.86 13.02 -0.65
CA THR A 75 4.61 12.71 0.78
C THR A 75 3.47 11.73 0.95
N ASN A 76 2.45 11.84 0.10
CA ASN A 76 1.27 10.99 0.07
C ASN A 76 0.49 11.25 -1.23
N ILE A 77 -0.34 10.30 -1.63
CA ILE A 77 -1.32 10.46 -2.72
C ILE A 77 -2.69 10.10 -2.16
N ILE A 78 -3.71 10.91 -2.44
CA ILE A 78 -5.09 10.66 -1.98
C ILE A 78 -6.00 10.59 -3.21
N ALA A 79 -6.63 9.45 -3.41
CA ALA A 79 -7.73 9.29 -4.36
C ALA A 79 -9.05 9.28 -3.58
N SER A 80 -9.92 10.25 -3.85
CA SER A 80 -11.23 10.34 -3.20
C SER A 80 -12.33 9.90 -4.17
N PHE A 81 -13.16 8.98 -3.72
CA PHE A 81 -14.38 8.54 -4.38
C PHE A 81 -15.58 8.95 -3.54
N GLU A 82 -16.79 8.85 -4.09
CA GLU A 82 -18.02 9.24 -3.37
C GLU A 82 -18.18 8.47 -2.04
N SER A 83 -17.83 7.19 -2.02
CA SER A 83 -18.07 6.30 -0.88
C SER A 83 -16.81 5.98 -0.05
N ASN A 84 -15.62 6.25 -0.57
CA ASN A 84 -14.37 5.87 0.09
C ASN A 84 -13.18 6.71 -0.37
N ARG A 85 -12.04 6.52 0.30
CA ARG A 85 -10.77 7.15 -0.07
C ARG A 85 -9.66 6.10 -0.02
N ILE A 86 -8.70 6.26 -0.91
CA ILE A 86 -7.44 5.49 -0.90
C ILE A 86 -6.32 6.48 -0.62
N ILE A 87 -5.48 6.14 0.36
CA ILE A 87 -4.31 6.93 0.73
C ILE A 87 -3.08 6.07 0.49
N PHE A 88 -2.19 6.54 -0.37
CA PHE A 88 -0.86 5.94 -0.57
C PHE A 88 0.16 6.73 0.25
N VAL A 89 0.91 6.02 1.09
CA VAL A 89 1.97 6.58 1.93
C VAL A 89 3.29 5.87 1.54
N PRO A 90 4.27 6.58 0.96
CA PRO A 90 5.55 6.03 0.53
C PRO A 90 6.57 5.77 1.65
#